data_AF-A0A2S9PXL9-F1
#
_entry.id   AF-A0A2S9PXL9-F1
#
_cell.length_a   1.000
_cell.length_b   1.000
_cell.length_c   1.000
_cell.angle_alpha   90.00
_cell.angle_beta   90.00
_cell.angle_gamma   90.00
#
_symmetry.space_group_name_H-M   'P 1'
#
loop_
_entity.id
_entity.type
_entity.pdbx_description
1 polymer ?
#
loop_
_entity_poly.entity_id
_entity_poly.type
_entity_poly.pdbx_seq_one_letter_code
_entity_poly.pdbx_strand_id
1 'polypeptide(L)' 'MCVAPPSPMTVQDCVALAEIELCGELMIAASGSDGDKLSAALIDEVLNVVPAGRGPATP' A
#
# COMPACT_ATOMS: atom_id res chain seq x y z
N MET A 1 -6.90 24.08 15.45
CA MET A 1 -6.43 22.68 15.42
C MET A 1 -5.99 22.29 16.82
N CYS A 2 -6.70 21.38 17.47
CA CYS A 2 -6.25 20.86 18.77
C CYS A 2 -5.38 19.63 18.52
N VAL A 3 -4.12 19.67 18.93
CA VAL A 3 -3.22 18.52 18.87
C VAL A 3 -3.27 17.82 20.22
N ALA A 4 -3.54 16.52 20.23
CA ALA A 4 -3.54 15.75 21.47
C ALA A 4 -2.14 15.75 22.10
N PRO A 5 -2.03 15.76 23.45
CA PRO A 5 -0.75 15.69 24.12
C PRO A 5 -0.03 14.36 23.76
N PRO A 6 1.31 14.37 23.67
CA PRO A 6 2.05 13.16 23.34
C PRO A 6 1.85 12.09 24.41
N SER A 7 1.29 10.96 24.02
CA SER A 7 1.23 9.76 24.85
C SER A 7 2.61 9.12 24.94
N PRO A 8 2.96 8.44 26.05
CA PRO A 8 4.21 7.70 26.14
C PRO A 8 4.24 6.61 25.08
N MET A 9 5.31 6.59 24.29
CA MET A 9 5.52 5.64 23.20
C MET A 9 5.85 4.26 23.77
N THR A 10 5.09 3.25 23.38
CA THR A 10 5.32 1.86 23.77
C THR A 10 6.34 1.22 22.85
N VAL A 11 6.90 0.08 23.27
CA VAL A 11 7.78 -0.73 22.39
C VAL A 11 7.05 -1.14 21.10
N GLN A 12 5.74 -1.39 21.19
CA GLN A 12 4.92 -1.72 20.02
C GLN A 12 4.80 -0.54 19.05
N ASP A 13 4.68 0.69 19.55
CA ASP A 13 4.66 1.89 18.70
C ASP A 13 5.98 2.07 17.95
N CYS A 14 7.12 1.82 18.61
CA CYS A 14 8.44 1.89 17.97
C CYS A 14 8.59 0.83 16.87
N VAL A 15 8.10 -0.39 17.11
CA VAL A 15 8.13 -1.50 16.15
C VAL A 15 7.24 -1.17 14.94
N ALA A 16 6.01 -0.72 15.18
CA ALA A 16 5.10 -0.31 14.12
C ALA A 16 5.67 0.81 13.25
N LEU A 17 6.34 1.81 13.86
CA LEU A 17 7.01 2.87 13.11
C LEU A 17 8.18 2.35 12.26
N ALA A 18 8.99 1.43 12.79
CA ALA A 18 10.05 0.80 12.01
C ALA A 18 9.51 -0.02 10.83
N GLU A 19 8.38 -0.71 11.02
CA GLU A 19 7.70 -1.45 9.94
C GLU A 19 7.13 -0.50 8.87
N ILE A 20 6.54 0.62 9.26
CA ILE A 20 6.02 1.63 8.32
C ILE A 20 7.17 2.20 7.48
N GLU A 21 8.29 2.56 8.11
CA GLU A 21 9.47 3.07 7.42
C GLU A 21 9.98 2.04 6.39
N LEU A 22 10.14 0.78 6.81
CA LEU A 22 10.57 -0.30 5.93
C LEU A 22 9.59 -0.53 4.77
N CYS A 23 8.28 -0.51 5.04
CA CYS A 23 7.25 -0.65 4.00
C CYS A 23 7.32 0.49 2.97
N GLY A 24 7.57 1.73 3.43
CA GLY A 24 7.72 2.89 2.55
C GLY A 24 8.87 2.73 1.58
N GLU A 25 10.05 2.36 2.09
CA GLU A 25 11.25 2.15 1.27
C GLU A 25 11.05 1.04 0.23
N LEU A 26 10.42 -0.07 0.63
CA LEU A 26 10.12 -1.18 -0.29
C LEU A 26 9.12 -0.77 -1.38
N MET A 27 8.12 0.05 -1.07
CA MET A 27 7.13 0.53 -2.05
C MET A 27 7.77 1.43 -3.11
N ILE A 28 8.71 2.29 -2.71
CA ILE A 28 9.48 3.15 -3.61
C ILE A 28 10.41 2.30 -4.47
N ALA A 29 11.17 1.39 -3.87
CA ALA A 29 12.08 0.50 -4.59
C ALA A 29 11.33 -0.37 -5.61
N ALA A 30 10.18 -0.92 -5.24
CA ALA A 30 9.34 -1.70 -6.15
C ALA A 30 8.79 -0.84 -7.29
N SER A 31 8.37 0.39 -7.02
CA SER A 31 7.83 1.31 -8.03
C SER A 31 8.87 1.78 -9.05
N GLY A 32 10.14 1.83 -8.66
CA GLY A 32 11.27 2.17 -9.54
C GLY A 32 11.98 0.97 -10.17
N SER A 33 11.58 -0.26 -9.84
CA SER A 33 12.15 -1.47 -10.41
C SER A 33 11.69 -1.64 -11.87
N ASP A 34 12.59 -2.03 -12.77
CA ASP A 34 12.31 -2.30 -14.20
C ASP A 34 11.42 -3.53 -14.46
N GLY A 35 10.77 -4.09 -13.42
CA GLY A 35 9.83 -5.19 -13.55
C GLY A 35 8.54 -4.78 -14.30
N ASP A 36 7.92 -5.75 -14.98
CA ASP A 36 6.63 -5.51 -15.63
C ASP A 36 5.57 -5.20 -14.56
N LYS A 37 4.72 -4.22 -14.84
CA LYS A 37 3.63 -3.86 -13.93
C LYS A 37 2.67 -5.04 -13.86
N LEU A 38 2.19 -5.37 -12.65
CA LEU A 38 1.13 -6.36 -12.52
C LEU A 38 -0.08 -5.93 -13.37
N SER A 39 -0.67 -6.90 -14.07
CA SER A 39 -1.91 -6.64 -14.79
C SER A 39 -3.03 -6.28 -13.81
N ALA A 40 -3.99 -5.46 -14.24
CA ALA A 40 -5.13 -5.09 -13.40
C ALA A 40 -5.88 -6.31 -12.85
N ALA A 41 -5.98 -7.40 -13.63
CA ALA A 41 -6.62 -8.63 -13.19
C ALA A 41 -5.85 -9.32 -12.03
N LEU A 42 -4.52 -9.35 -12.09
CA LEU A 42 -3.69 -9.88 -11.00
C LEU A 42 -3.73 -8.99 -9.76
N ILE A 43 -3.83 -7.66 -9.95
CA ILE A 43 -4.01 -6.71 -8.85
C ILE A 43 -5.36 -6.95 -8.17
N ASP A 44 -6.45 -7.07 -8.93
CA ASP A 44 -7.79 -7.34 -8.40
C ASP A 44 -7.86 -8.69 -7.67
N GLU A 45 -7.20 -9.73 -8.21
CA GLU A 45 -7.08 -11.05 -7.57
C GLU A 45 -6.39 -10.94 -6.20
N VAL A 46 -5.23 -10.28 -6.14
CA VAL A 46 -4.48 -10.10 -4.88
C VAL A 46 -5.24 -9.25 -3.87
N LEU A 47 -5.90 -8.19 -4.34
CA LEU A 47 -6.70 -7.31 -3.47
C LEU A 47 -8.07 -7.91 -3.12
N ASN A 48 -8.41 -9.09 -3.66
CA ASN A 48 -9.71 -9.72 -3.53
C ASN A 48 -10.86 -8.75 -3.88
N VAL A 49 -10.64 -7.90 -4.88
CA VAL A 49 -11.62 -6.94 -5.38
C VAL A 49 -12.42 -7.64 -6.47
N VAL A 50 -13.74 -7.73 -6.30
CA VAL A 50 -14.61 -8.09 -7.42
C VAL A 50 -14.56 -6.93 -8.41
N PRO A 51 -14.08 -7.11 -9.66
CA PRO A 51 -13.94 -6.02 -10.60
C PRO A 51 -15.32 -5.39 -10.83
N ALA A 52 -15.50 -4.18 -10.30
CA ALA A 52 -16.71 -3.39 -10.45
C ALA A 52 -16.79 -2.89 -11.89
N GLY A 53 -17.19 -3.76 -12.81
CA GLY A 53 -17.54 -3.40 -14.18
C GLY A 53 -16.36 -2.96 -15.04
N ARG A 54 -15.62 -3.93 -15.58
CA ARG A 54 -15.04 -3.72 -16.92
C ARG A 54 -16.20 -3.68 -17.92
N GLY A 55 -16.76 -2.49 -18.14
CA GLY A 55 -17.71 -2.25 -19.22
C GLY A 55 -17.08 -2.59 -20.57
N PRO A 56 -17.88 -3.04 -21.56
CA PRO A 56 -17.35 -3.48 -22.84
C PRO A 56 -16.56 -2.35 -23.50
N ALA A 57 -15.31 -2.64 -23.86
CA ALA A 57 -14.53 -1.77 -24.74
C ALA A 57 -15.31 -1.61 -26.04
N THR A 58 -15.82 -0.41 -26.29
CA THR A 58 -16.41 -0.06 -27.59
C THR A 58 -15.29 -0.03 -28.64
N PRO A 59 -15.53 -0.57 -29.85
CA PRO A 59 -14.55 -0.64 -30.92
C PRO A 59 -14.12 0.72 -31.46
#